data_AF-A0A6B3MWW8-F1
#
_entry.id   AF-A0A6B3MWW8-F1
#
_cell.length_a   1.000
_cell.length_b   1.000
_cell.length_c   1.000
_cell.angle_alpha   90.00
_cell.angle_beta   90.00
_cell.angle_gamma   90.00
#
_symmetry.space_group_name_H-M   'P 1'
#
loop_
_entity.id
_entity.type
_entity.pdbx_description
1 polymer ?
#
loop_
_entity_poly.entity_id
_entity_poly.type
_entity_poly.pdbx_seq_one_letter_code
_entity_poly.pdbx_strand_id
1 'polypeptide(L)'
;MLSEVLNKKHTKNFWVYDADKNGYVEKADLEQCARNLALLRGWKAGMPEFEDISAKYAAIWQKLFQPADINGDGKVELEEYLKVADKSIANFPNSAELQEAHSAKANIIFSILDSNGNGTISLAEYKQFCKAVQLDEDIAEVAFAKLDQNGDGVISSDEYLERSKEFHTSDDPNAPGNWLYGSYE
;
A
#
# COMPACT_ATOMS: atom_id res chain seq x y z
N MET A 1 3.34 21.79 -1.25
CA MET A 1 2.03 21.63 -1.90
C MET A 1 2.21 20.64 -3.03
N LEU A 2 1.52 19.51 -2.92
CA LEU A 2 1.59 18.42 -3.89
C LEU A 2 1.17 18.90 -5.28
N SER A 3 1.78 18.32 -6.31
CA SER A 3 1.31 18.48 -7.68
C SER A 3 -0.10 17.90 -7.85
N GLU A 4 -0.82 18.28 -8.91
CA GLU A 4 -2.13 17.73 -9.21
C GLU A 4 -2.09 16.19 -9.36
N VAL A 5 -1.01 15.69 -9.95
CA VAL A 5 -0.77 14.26 -10.18
C VAL A 5 -0.57 13.52 -8.85
N LEU A 6 0.30 14.03 -7.96
CA LEU A 6 0.50 13.44 -6.63
C LEU A 6 -0.76 13.52 -5.78
N ASN A 7 -1.50 14.64 -5.83
CA ASN A 7 -2.73 14.78 -5.07
C ASN A 7 -3.77 13.73 -5.50
N LYS A 8 -3.97 13.50 -6.80
CA LYS A 8 -4.86 12.45 -7.32
C LYS A 8 -4.42 11.05 -6.89
N LYS A 9 -3.13 10.73 -7.03
CA LYS A 9 -2.56 9.43 -6.62
C LYS A 9 -2.79 9.14 -5.13
N HIS A 10 -2.42 10.10 -4.28
CA HIS A 10 -2.54 9.96 -2.83
C HIS A 10 -3.99 9.91 -2.37
N THR A 11 -4.87 10.70 -3.00
CA THR A 11 -6.32 10.63 -2.75
C THR A 11 -6.87 9.27 -3.13
N LYS A 12 -6.54 8.73 -4.32
CA LYS A 12 -6.98 7.41 -4.74
C LYS A 12 -6.49 6.31 -3.79
N ASN A 13 -5.22 6.37 -3.39
CA ASN A 13 -4.65 5.42 -2.44
C ASN A 13 -5.34 5.46 -1.08
N PHE A 14 -5.72 6.65 -0.59
CA PHE A 14 -6.50 6.78 0.64
C PHE A 14 -7.81 5.97 0.56
N TRP A 15 -8.53 6.08 -0.55
CA TRP A 15 -9.77 5.32 -0.79
C TRP A 15 -9.57 3.81 -0.96
N VAL A 16 -8.35 3.34 -1.23
CA VAL A 16 -8.02 1.90 -1.23
C VAL A 16 -7.88 1.39 0.20
N TYR A 17 -7.44 2.23 1.14
CA TYR A 17 -7.36 1.89 2.56
C TYR A 17 -8.69 2.00 3.29
N ASP A 18 -9.58 2.91 2.87
CA ASP A 18 -10.94 3.05 3.40
C ASP A 18 -11.84 1.90 2.90
N ALA A 19 -11.89 0.82 3.68
CA ALA A 19 -12.54 -0.42 3.29
C ALA A 19 -14.07 -0.36 3.43
N ASP A 20 -14.56 0.39 4.42
CA ASP A 20 -16.00 0.58 4.65
C ASP A 20 -16.59 1.80 3.90
N LYS A 21 -15.74 2.61 3.26
CA LYS A 21 -16.07 3.80 2.46
C LYS A 21 -16.71 4.90 3.29
N ASN A 22 -16.32 4.99 4.56
CA ASN A 22 -16.87 5.98 5.49
C ASN A 22 -16.21 7.36 5.39
N GLY A 23 -15.15 7.53 4.58
CA GLY A 23 -14.43 8.79 4.44
C GLY A 23 -13.16 8.90 5.28
N TYR A 24 -12.87 7.88 6.08
CA TYR A 24 -11.80 7.85 7.06
C TYR A 24 -11.01 6.55 6.93
N VAL A 25 -9.71 6.59 7.24
CA VAL A 25 -8.93 5.37 7.39
C VAL A 25 -8.76 5.09 8.88
N GLU A 26 -9.29 3.96 9.32
CA GLU A 26 -9.25 3.51 10.70
C GLU A 26 -8.48 2.19 10.82
N LYS A 27 -8.12 1.86 12.07
CA LYS A 27 -7.58 0.53 12.39
C LYS A 27 -8.54 -0.58 11.94
N ALA A 28 -9.85 -0.33 12.01
CA ALA A 28 -10.88 -1.28 11.61
C ALA A 28 -10.83 -1.63 10.11
N ASP A 29 -10.49 -0.66 9.23
CA ASP A 29 -10.37 -0.91 7.79
C ASP A 29 -9.19 -1.82 7.47
N LEU A 30 -8.04 -1.54 8.08
CA LEU A 30 -6.84 -2.37 7.92
C LEU A 30 -7.08 -3.79 8.45
N GLU A 31 -7.78 -3.92 9.59
CA GLU A 31 -8.18 -5.22 10.11
C GLU A 31 -9.17 -5.93 9.18
N GLN A 32 -10.08 -5.21 8.51
CA GLN A 32 -11.00 -5.78 7.54
C GLN A 32 -10.26 -6.30 6.30
N CYS A 33 -9.29 -5.53 5.78
CA CYS A 33 -8.41 -5.95 4.69
C CYS A 33 -7.60 -7.20 5.07
N ALA A 34 -7.05 -7.25 6.30
CA ALA A 34 -6.36 -8.43 6.82
C ALA A 34 -7.26 -9.66 6.84
N ARG A 35 -8.50 -9.50 7.35
CA ARG A 35 -9.52 -10.57 7.38
C ARG A 35 -9.88 -11.05 5.98
N ASN A 36 -10.13 -10.14 5.04
CA ASN A 36 -10.47 -10.48 3.66
C ASN A 36 -9.35 -11.27 2.99
N LEU A 37 -8.10 -10.81 3.14
CA LEU A 37 -6.93 -11.48 2.56
C LEU A 37 -6.68 -12.85 3.21
N ALA A 38 -6.84 -12.96 4.53
CA ALA A 38 -6.77 -14.23 5.23
C ALA A 38 -7.83 -15.23 4.73
N LEU A 39 -9.09 -14.79 4.57
CA LEU A 39 -10.17 -15.63 4.03
C LEU A 39 -9.87 -16.12 2.61
N LEU A 40 -9.35 -15.26 1.73
CA LEU A 40 -8.96 -15.63 0.36
C LEU A 40 -7.82 -16.65 0.33
N ARG A 41 -6.93 -16.61 1.33
CA ARG A 41 -5.81 -17.55 1.48
C ARG A 41 -6.18 -18.81 2.29
N GLY A 42 -7.43 -18.90 2.77
CA GLY A 42 -7.91 -20.01 3.58
C GLY A 42 -7.38 -20.01 5.02
N TRP A 43 -6.77 -18.91 5.47
CA TRP A 43 -6.28 -18.73 6.84
C TRP A 43 -7.44 -18.38 7.77
N LYS A 44 -7.45 -18.98 8.96
CA LYS A 44 -8.51 -18.83 9.96
C LYS A 44 -7.95 -18.25 11.25
N ALA A 45 -8.80 -17.59 12.03
CA ALA A 45 -8.44 -17.12 13.37
C ALA A 45 -7.82 -18.26 14.21
N GLY A 46 -6.70 -17.96 14.86
CA GLY A 46 -5.91 -18.94 15.61
C GLY A 46 -4.83 -19.69 14.80
N MET A 47 -4.74 -19.47 13.48
CA MET A 47 -3.59 -19.92 12.68
C MET A 47 -2.44 -18.92 12.79
N PRO A 48 -1.16 -19.35 12.85
CA PRO A 48 -0.01 -18.45 12.87
C PRO A 48 -0.03 -17.41 11.74
N GLU A 49 -0.49 -17.80 10.55
CA GLU A 49 -0.57 -16.94 9.37
C GLU A 49 -1.64 -15.84 9.53
N PHE A 50 -2.75 -16.14 10.21
CA PHE A 50 -3.79 -15.14 10.51
C PHE A 50 -3.31 -14.11 11.53
N GLU A 51 -2.60 -14.56 12.57
CA GLU A 51 -2.02 -13.66 13.57
C GLU A 51 -0.89 -12.81 12.96
N ASP A 52 -0.07 -13.40 12.10
CA ASP A 52 1.00 -12.69 11.39
C ASP A 52 0.46 -11.58 10.47
N ILE A 53 -0.53 -11.88 9.62
CA ILE A 53 -1.12 -10.85 8.75
C ILE A 53 -1.80 -9.75 9.56
N SER A 54 -2.51 -10.11 10.64
CA SER A 54 -3.14 -9.14 11.54
C SER A 54 -2.11 -8.23 12.22
N ALA A 55 -0.98 -8.79 12.67
CA ALA A 55 0.13 -8.05 13.25
C ALA A 55 0.80 -7.13 12.23
N LYS A 56 0.98 -7.57 10.97
CA LYS A 56 1.51 -6.74 9.88
C LYS A 56 0.62 -5.53 9.59
N TYR A 57 -0.69 -5.72 9.48
CA TYR A 57 -1.63 -4.60 9.29
C TYR A 57 -1.68 -3.67 10.51
N ALA A 58 -1.59 -4.20 11.73
CA ALA A 58 -1.46 -3.38 12.94
C ALA A 58 -0.16 -2.55 12.95
N ALA A 59 0.95 -3.11 12.47
CA ALA A 59 2.20 -2.39 12.31
C ALA A 59 2.09 -1.28 11.24
N ILE A 60 1.33 -1.52 10.16
CA ILE A 60 1.01 -0.49 9.17
C ILE A 60 0.26 0.67 9.84
N TRP A 61 -0.79 0.39 10.61
CA TRP A 61 -1.53 1.42 11.35
C TRP A 61 -0.59 2.27 12.23
N GLN A 62 0.18 1.62 13.10
CA GLN A 62 1.06 2.31 14.06
C GLN A 62 2.18 3.11 13.39
N LYS A 63 2.77 2.60 12.30
CA LYS A 63 3.92 3.25 11.67
C LYS A 63 3.53 4.30 10.63
N LEU A 64 2.38 4.15 9.96
CA LEU A 64 2.00 5.01 8.84
C LEU A 64 0.86 5.96 9.18
N PHE A 65 -0.20 5.44 9.79
CA PHE A 65 -1.45 6.18 9.97
C PHE A 65 -1.49 6.89 11.31
N GLN A 66 -0.96 6.28 12.37
CA GLN A 66 -0.90 6.92 13.69
C GLN A 66 -0.12 8.25 13.69
N PRO A 67 1.00 8.43 12.95
CA PRO A 67 1.63 9.76 12.83
C PRO A 67 0.84 10.75 11.97
N ALA A 68 -0.09 10.25 11.15
CA ALA A 68 -0.97 11.05 10.31
C ALA A 68 -2.29 11.43 10.99
N ASP A 69 -2.67 10.76 12.06
CA ASP A 69 -3.75 11.14 12.98
C ASP A 69 -3.27 12.35 13.82
N ILE A 70 -3.47 13.56 13.27
CA ILE A 70 -2.96 14.82 13.87
C ILE A 70 -3.84 15.22 15.05
N ASN A 71 -5.15 14.97 14.96
CA ASN A 71 -6.12 15.37 15.97
C ASN A 71 -6.26 14.32 17.11
N GLY A 72 -5.70 13.12 16.94
CA GLY A 72 -5.66 12.04 17.92
C GLY A 72 -7.02 11.37 18.15
N ASP A 73 -7.94 11.42 17.18
CA ASP A 73 -9.28 10.87 17.30
C ASP A 73 -9.36 9.38 16.89
N GLY A 74 -8.23 8.79 16.48
CA GLY A 74 -8.12 7.38 16.12
C GLY A 74 -8.53 7.08 14.68
N LYS A 75 -8.80 8.11 13.87
CA LYS A 75 -9.12 8.00 12.44
C LYS A 75 -8.29 9.02 11.65
N VAL A 76 -7.92 8.68 10.42
CA VAL A 76 -7.15 9.59 9.57
C VAL A 76 -8.06 10.16 8.49
N GLU A 77 -8.20 11.48 8.47
CA GLU A 77 -8.94 12.18 7.41
C GLU A 77 -8.07 12.36 6.15
N LEU A 78 -8.72 12.49 4.99
CA LEU A 78 -8.02 12.74 3.73
C LEU A 78 -7.10 13.98 3.82
N GLU A 79 -7.57 15.06 4.47
CA GLU A 79 -6.76 16.27 4.63
C GLU A 79 -5.50 16.03 5.49
N GLU A 80 -5.62 15.25 6.55
CA GLU A 80 -4.49 14.93 7.43
C GLU A 80 -3.49 14.03 6.71
N TYR A 81 -3.98 13.02 6.00
CA TYR A 81 -3.19 12.16 5.14
C TYR A 81 -2.40 12.96 4.09
N LEU A 82 -3.08 13.88 3.37
CA LEU A 82 -2.44 14.71 2.35
C LEU A 82 -1.42 15.69 2.95
N LYS A 83 -1.68 16.25 4.14
CA LYS A 83 -0.72 17.11 4.85
C LYS A 83 0.55 16.36 5.23
N VAL A 84 0.43 15.12 5.72
CA VAL A 84 1.60 14.29 6.03
C VAL A 84 2.30 13.87 4.75
N ALA A 85 1.58 13.47 3.70
CA ALA A 85 2.17 13.14 2.40
C ALA A 85 2.97 14.31 1.82
N ASP A 86 2.43 15.54 1.81
CA ASP A 86 3.14 16.74 1.34
C ASP A 86 4.46 16.97 2.09
N LYS A 87 4.42 16.87 3.42
CA LYS A 87 5.63 17.01 4.26
C LYS A 87 6.63 15.89 4.02
N SER A 88 6.16 14.65 3.91
CA SER A 88 7.03 13.50 3.69
C SER A 88 7.70 13.59 2.33
N ILE A 89 6.97 13.92 1.27
CA ILE A 89 7.49 14.01 -0.10
C ILE A 89 8.50 15.16 -0.24
N ALA A 90 8.19 16.33 0.33
CA ALA A 90 9.09 17.48 0.29
C ALA A 90 10.43 17.20 1.00
N ASN A 91 10.41 16.41 2.08
CA ASN A 91 11.61 16.09 2.86
C ASN A 91 12.27 14.75 2.47
N PHE A 92 11.60 13.92 1.67
CA PHE A 92 12.06 12.60 1.25
C PHE A 92 13.49 12.58 0.67
N PRO A 93 13.89 13.45 -0.28
CA PRO A 93 15.24 13.42 -0.84
C PRO A 93 16.33 13.82 0.17
N ASN A 94 15.96 14.55 1.22
CA ASN A 94 16.91 15.15 2.18
C ASN A 94 16.90 14.46 3.56
N SER A 95 16.03 13.47 3.79
CA SER A 95 15.89 12.77 5.06
C SER A 95 16.09 11.26 4.90
N ALA A 96 17.21 10.77 5.42
CA ALA A 96 17.49 9.33 5.48
C ALA A 96 16.45 8.58 6.33
N GLU A 97 15.96 9.22 7.41
CA GLU A 97 14.92 8.66 8.28
C GLU A 97 13.61 8.41 7.52
N LEU A 98 13.21 9.34 6.64
CA LEU A 98 12.00 9.16 5.82
C LEU A 98 12.19 8.08 4.75
N GLN A 99 13.39 7.96 4.16
CA GLN A 99 13.70 6.91 3.20
C GLN A 99 13.71 5.52 3.86
N GLU A 100 14.25 5.42 5.08
CA GLU A 100 14.24 4.19 5.87
C GLU A 100 12.81 3.83 6.31
N ALA A 101 12.02 4.81 6.79
CA ALA A 101 10.63 4.60 7.14
C ALA A 101 9.79 4.13 5.94
N HIS A 102 10.01 4.71 4.76
CA HIS A 102 9.37 4.29 3.52
C HIS A 102 9.78 2.88 3.11
N SER A 103 11.07 2.56 3.18
CA SER A 103 11.58 1.21 2.90
C SER A 103 10.99 0.18 3.86
N ALA A 104 10.95 0.50 5.16
CA ALA A 104 10.33 -0.35 6.18
C ALA A 104 8.83 -0.56 5.91
N LYS A 105 8.10 0.50 5.53
CA LYS A 105 6.70 0.42 5.10
C LYS A 105 6.55 -0.51 3.89
N ALA A 106 7.35 -0.27 2.85
CA ALA A 106 7.26 -1.02 1.62
C ALA A 106 7.55 -2.51 1.87
N ASN A 107 8.52 -2.83 2.72
CA ASN A 107 8.82 -4.20 3.12
C ASN A 107 7.68 -4.87 3.89
N ILE A 108 6.98 -4.15 4.77
CA ILE A 108 5.81 -4.71 5.47
C ILE A 108 4.71 -5.04 4.45
N ILE A 109 4.41 -4.11 3.53
CA ILE A 109 3.39 -4.34 2.50
C ILE A 109 3.82 -5.48 1.58
N PHE A 110 5.07 -5.50 1.13
CA PHE A 110 5.64 -6.59 0.34
C PHE A 110 5.44 -7.94 1.02
N SER A 111 5.73 -8.06 2.32
CA SER A 111 5.54 -9.29 3.10
C SER A 111 4.07 -9.68 3.32
N ILE A 112 3.13 -8.77 3.08
CA ILE A 112 1.69 -9.07 3.06
C ILE A 112 1.33 -9.66 1.69
N LEU A 113 1.89 -9.13 0.60
CA LEU A 113 1.66 -9.60 -0.76
C LEU A 113 2.35 -10.97 -1.01
N ASP A 114 3.63 -11.10 -0.68
CA ASP A 114 4.40 -12.35 -0.72
C ASP A 114 3.91 -13.30 0.40
N SER A 115 2.91 -14.10 0.05
CA SER A 115 2.22 -14.97 0.99
C SER A 115 3.01 -16.23 1.31
N ASN A 116 3.84 -16.65 0.35
CA ASN A 116 4.58 -17.90 0.42
C ASN A 116 6.01 -17.70 0.94
N GLY A 117 6.48 -16.45 1.05
CA GLY A 117 7.77 -16.07 1.62
C GLY A 117 8.95 -16.40 0.71
N ASN A 118 8.75 -16.54 -0.59
CA ASN A 118 9.82 -16.82 -1.55
C ASN A 118 10.61 -15.57 -1.95
N GLY A 119 10.25 -14.39 -1.43
CA GLY A 119 10.91 -13.12 -1.71
C GLY A 119 10.46 -12.47 -3.02
N THR A 120 9.36 -12.94 -3.62
CA THR A 120 8.80 -12.44 -4.89
C THR A 120 7.28 -12.46 -4.85
N ILE A 121 6.63 -11.51 -5.52
CA ILE A 121 5.17 -11.47 -5.64
C ILE A 121 4.80 -12.06 -7.00
N SER A 122 4.09 -13.18 -7.00
CA SER A 122 3.51 -13.75 -8.22
C SER A 122 2.23 -13.03 -8.65
N LEU A 123 1.85 -13.14 -9.92
CA LEU A 123 0.58 -12.60 -10.41
C LEU A 123 -0.63 -13.14 -9.62
N ALA A 124 -0.59 -14.41 -9.21
CA ALA A 124 -1.65 -15.01 -8.41
C ALA A 124 -1.80 -14.34 -7.04
N GLU A 125 -0.68 -14.04 -6.38
CA GLU A 125 -0.66 -13.34 -5.09
C GLU A 125 -1.11 -11.88 -5.23
N TYR A 126 -0.68 -11.20 -6.29
CA TYR A 126 -1.11 -9.84 -6.59
C TYR A 126 -2.62 -9.76 -6.84
N LYS A 127 -3.19 -10.72 -7.59
CA LYS A 127 -4.65 -10.80 -7.82
C LYS A 127 -5.43 -11.05 -6.54
N GLN A 128 -4.94 -11.92 -5.65
CA GLN A 128 -5.57 -12.15 -4.34
C GLN A 128 -5.57 -10.86 -3.49
N PHE A 129 -4.47 -10.11 -3.51
CA PHE A 129 -4.40 -8.82 -2.84
C PHE A 129 -5.42 -7.84 -3.42
N CYS A 130 -5.47 -7.69 -4.76
CA CYS A 130 -6.44 -6.83 -5.43
C CYS A 130 -7.88 -7.17 -5.05
N LYS A 131 -8.23 -8.46 -4.99
CA LYS A 131 -9.55 -8.92 -4.49
C LYS A 131 -9.81 -8.52 -3.05
N ALA A 132 -8.81 -8.63 -2.17
CA ALA A 132 -8.96 -8.30 -0.75
C ALA A 132 -9.27 -6.81 -0.53
N VAL A 133 -8.68 -5.94 -1.37
CA VAL A 133 -8.89 -4.48 -1.36
C VAL A 133 -9.96 -4.00 -2.35
N GLN A 134 -10.76 -4.91 -2.92
CA GLN A 134 -11.83 -4.60 -3.88
C GLN A 134 -11.39 -3.83 -5.14
N LEU A 135 -10.15 -4.04 -5.58
CA LEU A 135 -9.68 -3.57 -6.88
C LEU A 135 -10.12 -4.53 -7.99
N ASP A 136 -10.34 -3.97 -9.18
CA ASP A 136 -10.78 -4.72 -10.36
C ASP A 136 -9.70 -5.72 -10.81
N GLU A 137 -10.08 -6.98 -11.08
CA GLU A 137 -9.14 -8.02 -11.52
C GLU A 137 -8.52 -7.69 -12.87
N ASP A 138 -9.26 -7.04 -13.76
CA ASP A 138 -8.78 -6.67 -15.10
C ASP A 138 -7.68 -5.61 -15.01
N ILE A 139 -7.73 -4.75 -13.98
CA ILE A 139 -6.70 -3.75 -13.69
C ILE A 139 -5.47 -4.43 -13.06
N ALA A 140 -5.65 -5.51 -12.31
CA ALA A 140 -4.56 -6.20 -11.62
C ALA A 140 -3.52 -6.79 -12.58
N GLU A 141 -3.95 -7.39 -13.71
CA GLU A 141 -3.00 -7.92 -14.71
C GLU A 141 -2.20 -6.81 -15.39
N VAL A 142 -2.89 -5.72 -15.75
CA VAL A 142 -2.24 -4.55 -16.39
C VAL A 142 -1.26 -3.90 -15.42
N ALA A 143 -1.66 -3.72 -14.16
CA ALA A 143 -0.79 -3.18 -13.12
C ALA A 143 0.43 -4.09 -12.90
N PHE A 144 0.22 -5.40 -12.76
CA PHE A 144 1.32 -6.35 -12.59
C PHE A 144 2.35 -6.25 -13.71
N ALA A 145 1.90 -6.24 -14.97
CA ALA A 145 2.78 -6.13 -16.14
C ALA A 145 3.52 -4.79 -16.23
N LYS A 146 3.05 -3.74 -15.55
CA LYS A 146 3.75 -2.45 -15.42
C LYS A 146 4.74 -2.44 -14.26
N LEU A 147 4.47 -3.22 -13.22
CA LEU A 147 5.31 -3.28 -12.02
C LEU A 147 6.52 -4.21 -12.21
N ASP A 148 6.31 -5.34 -12.91
CA ASP A 148 7.36 -6.26 -13.35
C ASP A 148 8.24 -5.60 -14.43
N GLN A 149 9.43 -5.14 -14.03
CA GLN A 149 10.29 -4.32 -14.89
C GLN A 149 11.16 -5.17 -15.81
N ASN A 150 11.64 -6.30 -15.29
CA ASN A 150 12.52 -7.19 -16.01
C ASN A 150 11.74 -8.21 -16.87
N GLY A 151 10.43 -8.32 -16.68
CA GLY A 151 9.53 -9.20 -17.42
C GLY A 151 9.71 -10.67 -17.06
N ASP A 152 10.21 -10.98 -15.86
CA ASP A 152 10.46 -12.34 -15.40
C ASP A 152 9.19 -13.04 -14.85
N GLY A 153 8.07 -12.32 -14.79
CA GLY A 153 6.78 -12.81 -14.35
C GLY A 153 6.58 -12.77 -12.83
N VAL A 154 7.49 -12.15 -12.09
CA VAL A 154 7.38 -11.89 -10.65
C VAL A 154 7.76 -10.44 -10.32
N ILE A 155 7.30 -9.94 -9.18
CA ILE A 155 7.77 -8.64 -8.66
C ILE A 155 8.71 -8.93 -7.50
N SER A 156 10.00 -8.65 -7.69
CA SER A 156 10.99 -8.76 -6.63
C SER A 156 10.83 -7.67 -5.56
N SER A 157 11.41 -7.88 -4.38
CA SER A 157 11.43 -6.86 -3.32
C SER A 157 12.04 -5.54 -3.79
N ASP A 158 13.08 -5.59 -4.62
CA ASP A 158 13.77 -4.39 -5.11
C ASP A 158 12.88 -3.61 -6.09
N GLU A 159 12.25 -4.31 -7.04
CA GLU A 159 11.29 -3.70 -7.97
C GLU A 159 10.11 -3.07 -7.22
N TYR A 160 9.57 -3.76 -6.22
CA TYR A 160 8.49 -3.21 -5.39
C TYR A 160 8.92 -1.94 -4.65
N LEU A 161 10.14 -1.91 -4.10
CA LEU A 161 10.69 -0.74 -3.41
C LEU A 161 10.84 0.45 -4.37
N GLU A 162 11.39 0.22 -5.56
CA GLU A 162 11.55 1.24 -6.60
C GLU A 162 10.21 1.80 -7.04
N ARG A 163 9.24 0.93 -7.38
CA ARG A 163 7.89 1.33 -7.79
C ARG A 163 7.14 2.07 -6.67
N SER A 164 7.29 1.63 -5.43
CA SER A 164 6.71 2.29 -4.25
C SER A 164 7.30 3.68 -4.01
N LYS A 165 8.62 3.83 -4.18
CA LYS A 165 9.29 5.14 -4.12
C LYS A 165 8.81 6.05 -5.26
N GLU A 166 8.73 5.52 -6.47
CA GLU A 166 8.23 6.24 -7.64
C GLU A 166 6.79 6.69 -7.45
N PHE A 167 5.90 5.84 -6.94
CA PHE A 167 4.52 6.20 -6.58
C PHE A 167 4.47 7.38 -5.60
N HIS A 168 5.38 7.38 -4.61
CA HIS A 168 5.41 8.38 -3.55
C HIS A 168 5.98 9.72 -4.01
N THR A 169 6.98 9.75 -4.88
CA THR A 169 7.73 10.99 -5.19
C THR A 169 7.62 11.47 -6.63
N SER A 170 7.14 10.64 -7.56
CA SER A 170 7.11 10.98 -8.97
C SER A 170 5.88 11.80 -9.35
N ASP A 171 6.13 12.95 -9.95
CA ASP A 171 5.12 13.79 -10.62
C ASP A 171 4.79 13.31 -12.04
N ASP A 172 5.48 12.27 -12.55
CA ASP A 172 5.21 11.74 -13.88
C ASP A 172 3.85 10.99 -13.88
N PRO A 173 2.88 11.39 -14.72
CA PRO A 173 1.62 10.66 -14.90
C PRO A 173 1.83 9.25 -15.51
N ASN A 174 2.90 9.03 -16.27
CA ASN A 174 3.15 7.75 -16.94
C ASN A 174 4.08 6.82 -16.17
N ALA A 175 4.53 7.23 -14.97
CA ALA A 175 5.40 6.41 -14.12
C ALA A 175 4.78 5.03 -13.85
N PRO A 176 5.51 3.92 -14.06
CA PRO A 176 5.00 2.58 -13.77
C PRO A 176 4.57 2.38 -12.32
N GLY A 177 5.24 3.05 -11.37
CA GLY A 177 4.85 3.07 -9.96
C GLY A 177 3.42 3.55 -9.72
N ASN A 178 2.83 4.33 -10.63
CA ASN A 178 1.45 4.82 -10.50
C ASN A 178 0.42 3.70 -10.49
N TRP A 179 0.79 2.52 -10.98
CA TRP A 179 -0.05 1.34 -11.08
C TRP A 179 0.02 0.44 -9.84
N LEU A 180 0.79 0.78 -8.79
CA LEU A 180 0.98 -0.05 -7.59
C LEU A 180 -0.35 -0.54 -6.98
N TYR A 181 -1.35 0.35 -6.99
CA TYR A 181 -2.70 0.13 -6.46
C TYR A 181 -3.77 0.29 -7.55
N GLY A 182 -3.42 0.02 -8.81
CA GLY A 182 -4.30 0.22 -9.98
C GLY A 182 -4.17 1.61 -10.62
N SER A 183 -5.08 1.95 -11.55
CA SER A 183 -5.09 3.26 -12.22
C SER A 183 -5.35 4.39 -11.22
N TYR A 184 -4.53 5.44 -11.29
CA TYR A 184 -4.75 6.69 -10.56
C TYR A 184 -5.67 7.67 -11.32
N GLU A 185 -5.93 7.40 -12.62
CA GLU A 185 -6.92 8.11 -13.45
C GLU A 185 -8.35 7.65 -13.19
#